data_AF-A0A3S4HJG2-F1
#
_entry.id   AF-A0A3S4HJG2-F1
#
_cell.length_a   1.000
_cell.length_b   1.000
_cell.length_c   1.000
_cell.angle_alpha   90.00
_cell.angle_beta   90.00
_cell.angle_gamma   90.00
#
_symmetry.space_group_name_H-M   'P 1'
#
loop_
_entity.id
_entity.type
_entity.pdbx_description
1 polymer ?
#
loop_
_entity_poly.entity_id
_entity_poly.type
_entity_poly.pdbx_seq_one_letter_code
_entity_poly.pdbx_strand_id
1 'polypeptide(L)' 'MRELGVKEADIPTLADNALKDACGLTNPRKGSHEDVCAIFRAAM' A
#
# COMPACT_ATOMS: atom_id res chain seq x y z
N MET A 1 -3.02 11.44 3.21
CA MET A 1 -2.15 11.46 1.99
C MET A 1 -2.62 12.44 0.92
N ARG A 2 -3.91 12.83 0.89
CA ARG A 2 -4.45 13.79 -0.10
C ARG A 2 -3.66 15.09 -0.20
N GLU A 3 -3.19 15.62 0.92
CA GLU A 3 -2.36 16.84 0.98
C GLU A 3 -1.00 16.68 0.27
N LEU A 4 -0.53 15.45 0.07
CA LEU A 4 0.70 15.12 -0.66
C LEU A 4 0.43 14.83 -2.15
N GLY A 5 -0.81 14.96 -2.63
CA GLY A 5 -1.19 14.76 -4.03
C GLY A 5 -1.40 13.29 -4.44
N VAL A 6 -1.49 12.35 -3.49
CA VAL A 6 -1.79 10.94 -3.79
C VAL A 6 -3.21 10.81 -4.33
N LYS A 7 -3.36 10.08 -5.43
CA LYS A 7 -4.66 9.80 -6.06
C LYS A 7 -5.16 8.42 -5.64
N GLU A 8 -6.44 8.35 -5.30
CA GLU A 8 -7.07 7.08 -4.89
C GLU A 8 -7.01 6.00 -5.98
N ALA A 9 -7.08 6.41 -7.25
CA ALA A 9 -6.96 5.52 -8.41
C ALA A 9 -5.60 4.81 -8.52
N ASP A 10 -4.54 5.37 -7.90
CA ASP A 10 -3.20 4.79 -7.94
C ASP A 10 -2.96 3.75 -6.83
N ILE A 11 -3.88 3.64 -5.85
CA ILE A 11 -3.75 2.73 -4.71
C ILE A 11 -3.50 1.27 -5.12
N PRO A 12 -4.20 0.67 -6.11
CA PRO A 12 -3.92 -0.69 -6.53
C PRO A 12 -2.47 -0.89 -7.00
N THR A 13 -1.95 0.05 -7.79
CA THR A 13 -0.56 0.02 -8.29
C THR A 13 0.44 0.18 -7.14
N LEU A 14 0.16 1.09 -6.19
CA LEU A 14 1.01 1.28 -5.02
C LEU A 14 1.06 0.03 -4.14
N ALA A 15 -0.07 -0.66 -3.96
CA ALA A 15 -0.14 -1.90 -3.19
C ALA A 15 0.65 -3.05 -3.86
N ASP A 16 0.51 -3.22 -5.18
CA ASP A 16 1.30 -4.18 -5.96
C ASP A 16 2.81 -3.94 -5.81
N ASN A 17 3.24 -2.68 -5.83
CA ASN A 17 4.65 -2.33 -5.67
C ASN A 17 5.12 -2.54 -4.22
N ALA A 18 4.32 -2.17 -3.24
CA ALA A 18 4.64 -2.37 -1.82
C ALA A 18 4.83 -3.86 -1.47
N LEU A 19 4.07 -4.76 -2.09
CA LEU A 19 4.24 -6.21 -1.90
C LEU A 19 5.54 -6.76 -2.52
N LYS A 20 6.11 -6.06 -3.50
CA LYS A 20 7.38 -6.42 -4.15
C LYS A 20 8.59 -5.72 -3.50
N ASP A 21 8.35 -4.80 -2.57
CA ASP A 21 9.41 -4.06 -1.90
C ASP A 21 10.17 -4.96 -0.92
N ALA A 22 11.50 -4.85 -0.93
CA ALA A 22 12.38 -5.68 -0.11
C ALA A 22 12.12 -5.51 1.40
N CYS A 23 11.64 -4.34 1.83
CA CYS A 23 11.29 -4.10 3.23
C CYS A 23 10.10 -4.97 3.68
N GLY A 24 9.21 -5.36 2.76
CA GLY A 24 8.10 -6.27 3.03
C GLY A 24 8.54 -7.68 3.42
N LEU A 25 9.78 -8.08 3.10
CA LEU A 25 10.31 -9.40 3.43
C LEU A 25 10.40 -9.63 4.95
N THR A 26 10.72 -8.60 5.73
CA THR A 26 10.89 -8.71 7.18
C THR A 26 9.65 -8.28 7.97
N ASN A 27 8.61 -7.78 7.32
CA ASN A 27 7.37 -7.43 8.01
C ASN A 27 6.77 -8.70 8.69
N PRO A 28 6.53 -8.67 10.02
CA PRO A 28 6.13 -9.86 10.78
C PRO A 28 4.74 -10.38 10.40
N ARG A 29 3.92 -9.55 9.74
CA ARG A 29 2.65 -9.93 9.13
C ARG A 29 2.77 -9.87 7.62
N LYS A 30 2.59 -10.98 6.93
CA LYS A 30 2.47 -10.97 5.47
C LYS A 30 1.08 -10.45 5.09
N GLY A 31 1.04 -9.32 4.42
CA GLY A 31 -0.19 -8.71 3.91
C GLY A 31 -0.53 -9.25 2.53
N SER A 32 -1.83 -9.26 2.22
CA SER A 32 -2.35 -9.40 0.87
C SER A 32 -2.41 -8.04 0.15
N HIS A 33 -2.70 -8.05 -1.15
CA HIS A 33 -2.94 -6.82 -1.91
C HIS A 33 -4.10 -5.99 -1.33
N GLU A 34 -5.18 -6.67 -0.93
CA GLU A 34 -6.35 -6.04 -0.31
C GLU A 34 -6.01 -5.41 1.04
N ASP A 35 -5.20 -6.08 1.87
CA ASP A 35 -4.72 -5.52 3.15
C ASP A 35 -3.96 -4.22 2.91
N VAL A 36 -3.02 -4.22 1.96
CA VAL A 36 -2.18 -3.05 1.67
C VAL A 36 -3.01 -1.91 1.05
N CYS A 37 -3.95 -2.23 0.16
CA CYS A 37 -4.90 -1.23 -0.35
C CYS A 37 -5.75 -0.62 0.77
N ALA A 38 -6.22 -1.42 1.73
CA ALA A 38 -6.98 -0.93 2.87
C ALA A 38 -6.16 0.02 3.75
N ILE A 39 -4.87 -0.28 3.97
CA ILE A 39 -3.95 0.61 4.69
C ILE A 39 -3.78 1.95 3.96
N PHE A 40 -3.56 1.93 2.63
CA PHE A 40 -3.47 3.16 1.86
C PHE A 40 -4.77 3.98 1.93
N ARG A 41 -5.94 3.34 1.78
CA ARG A 41 -7.24 4.01 1.89
C ARG A 41 -7.48 4.60 3.27
N ALA A 42 -7.08 3.91 4.33
CA ALA A 42 -7.20 4.40 5.71
C ALA A 42 -6.31 5.63 5.98
N ALA A 43 -5.23 5.80 5.22
CA ALA A 43 -4.29 6.91 5.34
C ALA A 43 -4.55 8.07 4.35
N MET A 44 -5.62 8.00 3.54
CA MET A 44 -5.95 9.01 2.52
C MET A 44 -6.28 10.38 3.09
#